data_AF-A0A4R6ZMJ3-F1
#
_entry.id   AF-A0A4R6ZMJ3-F1
#
_cell.length_a   1.000
_cell.length_b   1.000
_cell.length_c   1.000
_cell.angle_alpha   90.00
_cell.angle_beta   90.00
_cell.angle_gamma   90.00
#
_symmetry.space_group_name_H-M   'P 1'
#
loop_
_entity.id
_entity.type
_entity.pdbx_description
1 polymer ?
#
loop_
_entity_poly.entity_id
_entity_poly.type
_entity_poly.pdbx_seq_one_letter_code
_entity_poly.pdbx_strand_id
1 'polypeptide(L)'
;MLKFDIQHFAHKKGGGSTSNGRDSESKRLGAKRADGQFVTGGSILYRQRGTKIYPGTNVGRGGDDTLFAKADGIVRFERMGRDKKKVSVYPVAQEA
;
A
#
# COMPACT_ATOMS: atom_id res chain seq x y z
N MET A 1 31.29 21.63 64.06
CA MET A 1 29.95 21.38 63.46
C MET A 1 30.01 21.81 62.00
N LEU A 2 29.66 20.90 61.09
CA LEU A 2 29.82 21.02 59.64
C LEU A 2 28.98 22.15 59.04
N LYS A 3 29.51 22.83 58.02
CA LYS A 3 28.70 23.45 56.95
C LYS A 3 29.30 23.04 55.61
N PHE A 4 28.89 21.86 55.12
CA PHE A 4 29.06 21.53 53.71
C PHE A 4 27.97 22.25 52.93
N ASP A 5 28.38 23.18 52.08
CA ASP A 5 27.47 23.88 51.19
C ASP A 5 27.24 23.04 49.93
N ILE A 6 26.36 22.04 50.05
CA ILE A 6 25.98 21.09 48.99
C ILE A 6 24.86 21.64 48.07
N GLN A 7 24.58 22.94 48.10
CA GLN A 7 23.47 23.58 47.36
C GLN A 7 23.76 23.91 45.87
N HIS A 8 24.79 23.34 45.24
CA HIS A 8 25.13 23.64 43.83
C HIS A 8 24.77 22.55 42.80
N PHE A 9 24.07 21.47 43.17
CA PHE A 9 23.54 20.52 42.19
C PHE A 9 22.04 20.68 41.96
N ALA A 10 21.61 21.90 41.61
CA ALA A 10 20.35 22.08 40.91
C ALA A 10 20.53 21.65 39.44
N HIS A 11 20.66 20.35 39.17
CA HIS A 11 20.37 19.86 37.82
C HIS A 11 18.89 20.11 37.56
N LYS A 12 18.56 20.89 36.52
CA LYS A 12 17.16 21.01 36.09
C LYS A 12 16.63 19.61 35.80
N LYS A 13 15.79 19.09 36.70
CA LYS A 13 15.14 17.77 36.63
C LYS A 13 14.01 17.74 35.58
N GLY A 14 14.17 18.52 34.51
CA GLY A 14 13.10 18.88 33.58
C GLY A 14 13.55 18.74 32.14
N GLY A 15 13.88 17.51 31.74
CA GLY A 15 13.82 17.14 30.32
C GLY A 15 12.43 16.60 30.05
N GLY A 16 11.57 17.37 29.38
CA GLY A 16 10.28 16.86 28.95
C GLY A 16 10.49 15.76 27.93
N SER A 17 10.08 14.52 28.23
CA SER A 17 10.06 13.45 27.24
C SER A 17 8.81 13.59 26.37
N THR A 18 8.89 14.33 25.26
CA THR A 18 7.85 14.25 24.22
C THR A 18 8.17 13.06 23.32
N SER A 19 7.61 11.89 23.62
CA SER A 19 7.69 10.76 22.70
C SER A 19 6.74 11.00 21.54
N ASN A 20 7.28 11.34 20.37
CA ASN A 20 6.51 11.44 19.12
C ASN A 20 6.14 10.03 18.63
N GLY A 21 5.18 9.39 19.31
CA GLY A 21 4.71 8.02 19.06
C GLY A 21 3.40 7.95 18.27
N ARG A 22 3.18 8.87 17.31
CA ARG A 22 1.96 8.87 16.49
C ARG A 22 2.19 8.00 15.26
N ASP A 23 1.40 6.95 15.13
CA ASP A 23 1.32 6.16 13.90
C ASP A 23 -0.10 6.23 13.32
N SER A 24 -0.18 6.12 12.00
CA SER A 24 -1.44 6.06 11.28
C SER A 24 -1.93 4.63 11.19
N GLU A 25 -3.24 4.40 11.21
CA GLU A 25 -3.76 3.05 11.01
C GLU A 25 -3.35 2.46 9.64
N SER A 26 -3.10 1.15 9.64
CA SER A 26 -2.81 0.43 8.40
C SER A 26 -3.99 0.48 7.41
N LYS A 27 -3.71 0.86 6.15
CA LYS A 27 -4.75 1.03 5.10
C LYS A 27 -4.92 -0.18 4.19
N ARG A 28 -4.33 -1.34 4.55
CA ARG A 28 -4.45 -2.63 3.85
C ARG A 28 -4.25 -2.54 2.33
N LEU A 29 -3.24 -1.78 1.89
CA LEU A 29 -2.87 -1.65 0.47
C LEU A 29 -2.25 -2.96 -0.07
N GLY A 30 -1.99 -3.02 -1.37
CA GLY A 30 -1.35 -4.15 -2.05
C GLY A 30 -2.27 -4.96 -2.95
N ALA A 31 -1.74 -6.08 -3.46
CA ALA A 31 -2.45 -7.00 -4.33
C ALA A 31 -3.61 -7.69 -3.60
N LYS A 32 -4.72 -7.88 -4.32
CA LYS A 32 -5.93 -8.56 -3.85
C LYS A 32 -6.24 -9.84 -4.63
N ARG A 33 -5.64 -9.98 -5.82
CA ARG A 33 -5.72 -11.15 -6.68
C ARG A 33 -4.32 -11.51 -7.17
N ALA A 34 -4.09 -12.80 -7.33
CA ALA A 34 -2.82 -13.35 -7.77
C ALA A 34 -2.74 -13.43 -9.30
N ASP A 35 -1.53 -13.57 -9.82
CA ASP A 35 -1.31 -13.89 -11.24
C ASP A 35 -1.89 -15.26 -11.59
N GLY A 36 -2.56 -15.39 -12.73
CA GLY A 36 -3.20 -16.64 -13.16
C GLY A 36 -4.56 -16.93 -12.52
N GLN A 37 -5.02 -16.09 -11.58
CA GLN A 37 -6.31 -16.29 -10.92
C GLN A 37 -7.47 -15.83 -11.82
N PHE A 38 -8.54 -16.62 -11.87
CA PHE A 38 -9.82 -16.20 -12.46
C PHE A 38 -10.49 -15.14 -11.59
N VAL A 39 -10.96 -14.07 -12.21
CA VAL A 39 -11.68 -12.96 -11.55
C VAL A 39 -12.92 -12.61 -12.33
N THR A 40 -13.93 -12.13 -11.61
CA THR A 40 -15.12 -11.56 -12.23
C THR A 40 -14.94 -10.07 -12.54
N GLY A 41 -15.72 -9.54 -13.47
CA GLY A 41 -15.89 -8.13 -13.75
C GLY A 41 -16.25 -7.38 -12.46
N GLY A 42 -15.57 -6.26 -12.23
CA GLY A 42 -15.69 -5.46 -11.02
C GLY A 42 -14.77 -5.91 -9.86
N SER A 43 -14.11 -7.07 -9.96
CA SER A 43 -13.19 -7.52 -8.91
C SER A 43 -12.00 -6.57 -8.73
N ILE A 44 -11.68 -6.25 -7.48
CA ILE A 44 -10.49 -5.46 -7.14
C ILE A 44 -9.24 -6.32 -7.31
N LEU A 45 -8.27 -5.81 -8.08
CA LEU A 45 -7.00 -6.47 -8.37
C LEU A 45 -5.88 -5.97 -7.47
N TYR A 46 -5.78 -4.65 -7.28
CA TYR A 46 -4.70 -4.03 -6.53
C TYR A 46 -5.13 -2.70 -5.90
N ARG A 47 -4.86 -2.48 -4.61
CA ARG A 47 -5.07 -1.19 -3.94
C ARG A 47 -3.73 -0.48 -3.75
N GLN A 48 -3.61 0.74 -4.23
CA GLN A 48 -2.34 1.49 -4.21
C GLN A 48 -2.54 2.96 -3.85
N ARG A 49 -1.43 3.65 -3.64
CA ARG A 49 -1.34 5.11 -3.61
C ARG A 49 -0.43 5.52 -4.75
N GLY A 50 -0.91 6.39 -5.63
CA GLY A 50 -0.29 6.61 -6.92
C GLY A 50 -0.33 5.36 -7.79
N THR A 51 0.40 5.38 -8.89
CA THR A 51 0.42 4.28 -9.87
C THR A 51 1.71 3.48 -9.81
N LYS A 52 1.79 2.50 -8.91
CA LYS A 52 2.89 1.52 -8.90
C LYS A 52 2.69 0.48 -9.99
N ILE A 53 1.45 0.02 -10.15
CA ILE A 53 1.02 -0.87 -11.22
C ILE A 53 0.04 -0.10 -12.11
N TYR A 54 0.26 -0.16 -13.41
CA TYR A 54 -0.55 0.49 -14.41
C TYR A 54 -1.74 -0.40 -14.83
N PRO A 55 -2.88 0.18 -15.20
CA PRO A 55 -3.96 -0.58 -15.83
C PRO A 55 -3.50 -1.05 -17.21
N GLY A 56 -3.71 -2.34 -17.50
CA GLY A 56 -3.52 -2.96 -18.80
C GLY A 56 -4.85 -3.27 -19.47
N THR A 57 -4.90 -4.36 -20.22
CA THR A 57 -6.10 -4.78 -20.97
C THR A 57 -7.23 -5.15 -20.01
N ASN A 58 -8.45 -4.67 -20.26
CA ASN A 58 -9.64 -4.92 -19.44
C ASN A 58 -9.50 -4.58 -17.95
N VAL A 59 -8.65 -3.61 -17.61
CA VAL A 59 -8.49 -3.11 -16.25
C VAL A 59 -8.82 -1.62 -16.19
N GLY A 60 -9.59 -1.24 -15.17
CA GLY A 60 -9.89 0.15 -14.83
C GLY A 60 -9.06 0.63 -13.65
N ARG A 61 -8.93 1.96 -13.53
CA ARG A 61 -8.37 2.63 -12.35
C ARG A 61 -9.46 3.49 -11.73
N GLY A 62 -9.72 3.30 -10.44
CA GLY A 62 -10.63 4.13 -9.65
C GLY A 62 -10.00 5.46 -9.25
N GLY A 63 -10.80 6.36 -8.68
CA GLY A 63 -10.32 7.66 -8.21
C GLY A 63 -9.31 7.59 -7.05
N ASP A 64 -9.30 6.49 -6.28
CA ASP A 64 -8.32 6.23 -5.22
C ASP A 64 -7.09 5.43 -5.70
N ASP A 65 -6.86 5.38 -7.02
CA ASP A 65 -5.85 4.58 -7.73
C ASP A 65 -6.03 3.05 -7.66
N THR A 66 -7.14 2.55 -7.09
CA THR A 66 -7.43 1.12 -7.06
C THR A 66 -7.66 0.56 -8.46
N LEU A 67 -7.04 -0.58 -8.76
CA LEU A 67 -7.20 -1.29 -10.02
C LEU A 67 -8.31 -2.35 -9.90
N PHE A 68 -9.21 -2.38 -10.88
CA PHE A 68 -10.34 -3.30 -10.93
C PHE A 68 -10.51 -3.92 -12.32
N ALA A 69 -11.03 -5.14 -12.37
CA ALA A 69 -11.33 -5.84 -13.62
C ALA A 69 -12.57 -5.25 -14.30
N LYS A 70 -12.53 -5.03 -15.61
CA LYS A 70 -13.69 -4.58 -16.42
C LYS A 70 -14.48 -5.74 -17.02
N ALA A 71 -13.85 -6.91 -17.15
CA ALA A 71 -14.44 -8.12 -17.70
C ALA A 71 -13.99 -9.33 -16.88
N ASP A 72 -14.71 -10.44 -17.02
CA ASP A 72 -14.32 -11.72 -16.44
C ASP A 72 -13.10 -12.29 -17.17
N GLY A 73 -12.21 -12.96 -16.44
CA GLY A 73 -11.04 -13.59 -17.05
C GLY A 73 -9.91 -13.88 -16.08
N ILE A 74 -8.73 -14.19 -16.62
CA ILE A 74 -7.51 -14.46 -15.86
C ILE A 74 -6.67 -13.20 -15.71
N VAL A 75 -6.25 -12.92 -14.48
CA VAL A 75 -5.34 -11.81 -14.16
C VAL A 75 -3.92 -12.12 -14.61
N ARG A 76 -3.28 -11.17 -15.28
CA ARG A 76 -1.87 -11.22 -15.63
C ARG A 76 -1.11 -9.95 -15.24
N PHE A 77 -0.06 -10.10 -14.44
CA PHE A 77 0.88 -9.04 -14.09
C PHE A 77 2.08 -9.08 -15.04
N GLU A 78 2.21 -8.02 -15.84
CA GLU A 78 3.19 -7.94 -16.91
C GLU A 78 4.13 -6.75 -16.70
N ARG A 79 5.34 -6.84 -17.24
CA ARG A 79 6.25 -5.70 -17.30
C ARG A 79 5.79 -4.73 -18.39
N MET A 80 5.86 -3.44 -18.10
CA MET A 80 5.60 -2.35 -19.03
C MET A 80 6.90 -1.58 -19.25
N GLY A 81 7.61 -1.89 -20.35
CA GLY A 81 8.90 -1.27 -20.67
C GLY A 81 10.01 -1.65 -19.67
N ARG A 82 10.87 -0.69 -19.34
CA ARG A 82 12.03 -0.92 -18.47
C ARG A 82 11.63 -1.11 -17.00
N ASP A 83 10.96 -0.15 -16.38
CA ASP A 83 10.81 -0.18 -14.90
C ASP A 83 9.36 -0.28 -14.40
N LYS A 84 8.38 -0.17 -15.30
CA LYS A 84 6.96 -0.16 -14.92
C LYS A 84 6.36 -1.55 -15.02
N LYS A 85 5.26 -1.77 -14.32
CA LYS A 85 4.45 -2.99 -14.37
C LYS A 85 3.01 -2.62 -14.67
N LYS A 86 2.29 -3.49 -15.37
CA LYS A 86 0.86 -3.35 -15.62
C LYS A 86 0.13 -4.63 -15.22
N VAL A 87 -1.17 -4.51 -14.97
CA VAL A 87 -2.04 -5.68 -14.76
C VAL A 87 -3.12 -5.69 -15.84
N SER A 88 -3.26 -6.83 -16.50
CA SER A 88 -4.26 -7.09 -17.54
C SER A 88 -5.20 -8.21 -17.09
N VAL A 89 -6.41 -8.23 -17.62
CA VAL A 89 -7.33 -9.36 -17.48
C VAL A 89 -7.65 -9.88 -18.88
N TYR A 90 -7.33 -11.16 -19.11
CA TYR A 90 -7.58 -11.83 -20.38
C TYR A 90 -8.79 -12.74 -20.26
N PRO A 91 -9.79 -12.62 -21.15
CA PRO A 91 -10.95 -13.51 -21.12
C PRO A 91 -10.49 -14.95 -21.39
N VAL A 92 -10.96 -15.89 -20.58
CA VAL A 92 -10.82 -17.31 -20.88
C VAL A 92 -11.96 -17.63 -21.83
N ALA A 93 -11.64 -18.06 -23.04
CA ALA A 93 -12.66 -18.59 -23.94
C ALA A 93 -13.33 -19.78 -23.22
N GLN A 94 -14.60 -19.63 -22.86
CA GLN A 94 -15.43 -20.79 -22.55
C GLN A 94 -15.67 -21.48 -23.89
N GLU A 95 -14.98 -22.60 -24.12
CA GLU A 95 -15.46 -23.58 -25.09
C GLU A 95 -16.85 -24.01 -24.62
N ALA A 96 -17.86 -23.74 -25.44
CA ALA A 96 -19.25 -24.10 -25.23
C ALA A 96 -19.56 -25.44 -25.89
#